data_AF-A0A2D4YEQ1-F1
#
_entry.id   AF-A0A2D4YEQ1-F1
#
_cell.length_a   1.000
_cell.length_b   1.000
_cell.length_c   1.000
_cell.angle_alpha   90.00
_cell.angle_beta   90.00
_cell.angle_gamma   90.00
#
_symmetry.space_group_name_H-M   'P 1'
#
loop_
_entity.id
_entity.type
_entity.pdbx_description
1 polymer ?
#
loop_
_entity_poly.entity_id
_entity_poly.type
_entity_poly.pdbx_seq_one_letter_code
_entity_poly.pdbx_strand_id
1 'polypeptide(L)'
;MSFFASLFGSKVSQSDTIKLLSPEEFKEQVENKKVQLIDVRTPAEFKGGHIKGAKNIDFFSGKFNVEFNKLNKDKAVYVYCRSGSRSRQTAKKLEAMGFTEIYDLKGGILRY
;
A
#
# COMPACT_ATOMS: atom_id res chain seq x y z
N MET A 1 3.22 -50.69 -2.72
CA MET A 1 4.24 -50.46 -1.68
C MET A 1 5.02 -49.24 -2.12
N SER A 2 4.66 -48.06 -1.61
CA SER A 2 5.42 -47.38 -0.54
C SER A 2 6.75 -46.83 -1.12
N PHE A 3 7.12 -45.56 -1.07
CA PHE A 3 6.97 -44.48 -0.10
C PHE A 3 7.19 -43.16 -0.87
N PHE A 4 6.39 -42.11 -0.71
CA PHE A 4 6.54 -41.04 0.29
C PHE A 4 7.95 -40.42 0.43
N ALA A 5 7.96 -39.08 0.51
CA ALA A 5 9.06 -38.14 0.69
C ALA A 5 9.70 -37.63 -0.61
N SER A 6 9.91 -36.34 -0.83
CA SER A 6 10.19 -35.32 0.17
C SER A 6 10.01 -33.91 -0.39
N LEU A 7 9.33 -33.07 0.39
CA LEU A 7 9.61 -31.66 0.60
C LEU A 7 9.44 -30.72 -0.61
N PHE A 8 8.18 -30.33 -0.86
CA PHE A 8 7.86 -28.98 -1.30
C PHE A 8 8.35 -27.97 -0.24
N GLY A 9 9.64 -27.64 -0.31
CA GLY A 9 10.23 -26.48 0.35
C GLY A 9 9.91 -25.22 -0.44
N SER A 10 8.64 -24.93 -0.70
CA SER A 10 8.23 -23.65 -1.25
C SER A 10 8.29 -22.59 -0.15
N LYS A 11 9.50 -22.11 0.16
CA LYS A 11 9.65 -20.72 0.60
C LYS A 11 9.49 -19.81 -0.63
N VAL A 12 8.28 -19.74 -1.15
CA VAL A 12 7.80 -18.76 -2.13
C VAL A 12 6.82 -17.89 -1.34
N SER A 13 6.90 -16.58 -1.26
CA SER A 13 7.80 -15.56 -1.74
C SER A 13 7.64 -14.41 -0.73
N GLN A 14 8.72 -13.71 -0.38
CA GLN A 14 8.61 -12.46 0.37
C GLN A 14 8.11 -11.38 -0.61
N SER A 15 6.81 -11.41 -0.93
CA SER A 15 6.03 -10.45 -1.72
C SER A 15 6.85 -9.35 -2.44
N ASP A 16 7.39 -9.60 -3.63
CA ASP A 16 8.02 -8.57 -4.48
C ASP A 16 7.07 -7.39 -4.81
N THR A 17 5.77 -7.62 -4.61
CA THR A 17 4.67 -6.68 -4.86
C THR A 17 4.64 -5.51 -3.87
N ILE A 18 4.98 -5.72 -2.59
CA ILE A 18 4.91 -4.69 -1.54
C ILE A 18 6.32 -4.20 -1.22
N LYS A 19 6.60 -2.94 -1.56
CA LYS A 19 7.87 -2.26 -1.26
C LYS A 19 7.66 -1.20 -0.19
N LEU A 20 8.42 -1.30 0.88
CA LEU A 20 8.42 -0.31 1.94
C LEU A 20 9.47 0.75 1.61
N LEU A 21 9.04 1.97 1.31
CA LEU A 21 9.93 3.08 0.97
C LEU A 21 10.25 3.93 2.20
N SER A 22 11.48 4.45 2.24
CA SER A 22 11.81 5.55 3.16
C SER A 22 11.06 6.84 2.75
N PRO A 23 10.90 7.81 3.67
CA PRO A 23 10.23 9.07 3.34
C PRO A 23 10.87 9.84 2.19
N GLU A 24 12.19 9.81 2.11
CA GLU A 24 12.97 10.48 1.06
C GLU A 24 12.65 9.86 -0.32
N GLU A 25 12.77 8.54 -0.44
CA GLU A 25 12.44 7.81 -1.68
C GLU A 25 10.97 7.98 -2.06
N PHE A 26 10.06 7.94 -1.08
CA PHE A 26 8.63 8.09 -1.32
C PHE A 26 8.30 9.48 -1.87
N LYS A 27 8.90 10.53 -1.28
CA LYS A 27 8.74 11.91 -1.74
C LYS A 27 9.26 12.08 -3.16
N GLU A 28 10.45 11.59 -3.46
CA GLU A 28 11.02 11.66 -4.81
C GLU A 28 10.13 10.97 -5.86
N GLN A 29 9.56 9.81 -5.53
CA GLN A 29 8.72 9.08 -6.47
C GLN A 29 7.34 9.71 -6.67
N VAL A 30 6.80 10.35 -5.63
CA VAL A 30 5.49 11.02 -5.68
C VAL A 30 5.57 12.40 -6.33
N GLU A 31 6.63 13.16 -6.10
CA GLU A 31 6.77 14.52 -6.64
C GLU A 31 7.09 14.52 -8.13
N ASN A 32 7.90 13.55 -8.59
CA ASN A 32 8.37 13.51 -9.98
C ASN A 32 7.42 12.78 -10.94
N LYS A 33 6.39 12.09 -10.44
CA LYS A 33 5.53 11.22 -11.25
C LYS A 33 4.05 11.39 -10.89
N LYS A 34 3.18 11.28 -11.89
CA LYS A 34 1.72 11.21 -11.67
C LYS A 34 1.35 9.79 -11.21
N VAL A 35 1.44 9.56 -9.91
CA VAL A 35 1.22 8.25 -9.28
C VAL A 35 -0.16 8.12 -8.62
N GLN A 36 -0.58 6.89 -8.32
CA GLN A 36 -1.80 6.64 -7.54
C GLN A 36 -1.47 6.76 -6.05
N LEU A 37 -1.41 8.00 -5.54
CA LEU A 37 -1.14 8.27 -4.13
C LEU A 37 -2.43 8.23 -3.31
N ILE A 38 -2.46 7.37 -2.29
CA ILE A 38 -3.63 7.13 -1.44
C ILE A 38 -3.29 7.36 0.03
N ASP A 39 -4.08 8.23 0.66
CA ASP A 39 -4.09 8.44 2.10
C ASP A 39 -5.18 7.59 2.74
N VAL A 40 -4.78 6.62 3.57
CA VAL A 40 -5.74 5.72 4.23
C VAL A 40 -6.19 6.18 5.62
N ARG A 41 -5.90 7.43 5.98
CA ARG A 41 -6.39 8.05 7.20
C ARG A 41 -7.87 8.42 7.09
N THR A 42 -8.45 8.84 8.20
CA THR A 42 -9.83 9.34 8.21
C THR A 42 -9.95 10.63 7.39
N PRO A 43 -11.15 10.97 6.88
CA PRO A 43 -11.36 12.21 6.15
C PRO A 43 -11.06 13.47 6.98
N ALA A 44 -11.25 13.40 8.30
CA ALA A 44 -10.91 14.48 9.23
C ALA A 44 -9.39 14.73 9.28
N GLU A 45 -8.59 13.66 9.41
CA GLU A 45 -7.12 13.73 9.34
C GLU A 45 -6.64 14.28 7.99
N PHE A 46 -7.28 13.85 6.89
CA PHE A 46 -6.93 14.28 5.54
C PHE A 46 -7.18 15.78 5.31
N LYS A 47 -8.32 16.30 5.80
CA LYS A 47 -8.65 17.73 5.72
C LYS A 47 -7.69 18.62 6.50
N GLY A 48 -7.11 18.11 7.60
CA GLY A 48 -6.12 18.85 8.40
C GLY A 48 -4.74 18.97 7.76
N GLY A 49 -4.47 18.23 6.68
CA GLY A 49 -3.20 18.27 5.96
C GLY A 49 -2.85 16.90 5.40
N HIS A 50 -2.44 16.86 4.13
CA HIS A 50 -2.13 15.62 3.40
C HIS A 50 -1.07 15.90 2.32
N ILE A 51 -0.50 14.82 1.78
CA ILE A 51 0.47 14.91 0.70
C ILE A 51 -0.25 15.36 -0.58
N LYS A 52 0.27 16.39 -1.26
CA LYS A 52 -0.36 16.98 -2.43
C LYS A 52 -0.61 15.92 -3.51
N GLY A 53 -1.84 15.88 -4.03
CA GLY A 53 -2.25 14.90 -5.04
C GLY A 53 -2.71 13.55 -4.49
N ALA A 54 -2.68 13.35 -3.16
CA ALA A 54 -3.23 12.15 -2.54
C ALA A 54 -4.76 12.11 -2.67
N LYS A 55 -5.31 10.92 -2.89
CA LYS A 55 -6.74 10.63 -2.72
C LYS A 55 -6.97 10.01 -1.36
N ASN A 56 -8.03 10.43 -0.66
CA ASN A 56 -8.37 9.83 0.62
C ASN A 56 -9.26 8.60 0.43
N ILE A 57 -8.79 7.43 0.91
CA ILE A 57 -9.60 6.21 1.02
C ILE A 57 -9.45 5.70 2.45
N ASP A 58 -10.39 6.08 3.31
CA ASP A 58 -10.35 5.73 4.73
C ASP A 58 -10.30 4.20 4.95
N PHE A 59 -9.28 3.74 5.67
CA PHE A 59 -9.10 2.35 6.06
C PHE A 59 -10.29 1.77 6.85
N PHE A 60 -10.97 2.61 7.64
CA PHE A 60 -12.10 2.19 8.47
C PHE A 60 -13.45 2.28 7.75
N SER A 61 -13.47 2.86 6.55
CA SER A 61 -14.70 2.98 5.78
C SER A 61 -15.13 1.63 5.23
N GLY A 62 -16.44 1.33 5.34
CA GLY A 62 -17.03 0.17 4.65
C GLY A 62 -16.91 0.23 3.12
N LYS A 63 -16.53 1.38 2.56
CA LYS A 63 -16.30 1.57 1.11
C LYS A 63 -14.87 1.28 0.67
N PHE A 64 -13.96 0.89 1.58
CA PHE A 64 -12.55 0.67 1.28
C PHE A 64 -12.33 -0.21 0.03
N ASN A 65 -12.90 -1.41 0.00
CA ASN A 65 -12.72 -2.34 -1.12
C ASN A 65 -13.28 -1.77 -2.44
N VAL A 66 -14.41 -1.06 -2.37
CA VAL A 66 -15.07 -0.48 -3.54
C VAL A 66 -14.22 0.64 -4.14
N GLU A 67 -13.65 1.51 -3.30
CA GLU A 67 -12.79 2.60 -3.77
C GLU A 67 -11.48 2.08 -4.37
N PHE A 68 -10.85 1.08 -3.75
CA PHE A 68 -9.62 0.48 -4.29
C PHE A 68 -9.87 -0.29 -5.59
N ASN A 69 -11.01 -0.93 -5.76
CA ASN A 69 -11.36 -1.58 -7.03
C ASN A 69 -11.55 -0.60 -8.21
N LYS A 70 -11.73 0.70 -7.95
CA LYS A 70 -11.77 1.73 -9.01
C LYS A 70 -10.37 2.16 -9.48
N LEU A 71 -9.32 1.78 -8.75
CA LEU A 71 -7.94 2.11 -9.13
C LEU A 71 -7.43 1.14 -10.19
N ASN A 72 -6.44 1.60 -10.96
CA ASN A 72 -5.77 0.75 -11.92
C ASN A 72 -4.78 -0.17 -11.19
N LYS A 73 -4.95 -1.49 -11.32
CA LYS A 73 -4.13 -2.50 -10.63
C LYS A 73 -2.75 -2.71 -11.27
N ASP A 74 -2.60 -2.33 -12.53
CA ASP A 74 -1.36 -2.40 -13.31
C ASP A 74 -0.43 -1.19 -13.04
N LYS A 75 -0.90 -0.21 -12.27
CA LYS A 75 -0.11 0.97 -11.90
C LYS A 75 0.30 0.92 -10.45
N ALA A 76 1.54 1.31 -10.19
CA ALA A 76 2.07 1.59 -8.86
C ALA A 76 1.09 2.40 -7.98
N VAL A 77 0.70 1.79 -6.86
CA VAL A 77 -0.09 2.44 -5.81
C VAL A 77 0.81 2.80 -4.65
N TYR A 78 0.76 4.05 -4.23
CA TYR A 78 1.50 4.57 -3.10
C TYR A 78 0.52 4.77 -1.96
N VAL A 79 0.70 4.07 -0.85
CA VAL A 79 -0.18 4.14 0.32
C VAL A 79 0.58 4.67 1.51
N TYR A 80 -0.06 5.56 2.25
CA TYR A 80 0.45 6.00 3.54
C TYR A 80 -0.68 6.22 4.53
N CYS A 81 -0.32 6.25 5.81
CA CYS A 81 -1.23 6.59 6.89
C CYS A 81 -0.55 7.54 7.87
N ARG A 82 -1.02 7.60 9.12
CA ARG A 82 -0.39 8.44 10.15
C ARG A 82 1.02 7.94 10.53
N SER A 83 1.15 6.67 10.93
CA SER A 83 2.39 6.11 11.51
C SER A 83 2.94 4.85 10.81
N GLY A 84 2.31 4.41 9.72
CA GLY A 84 2.68 3.19 8.97
C GLY A 84 1.88 1.92 9.31
N SER A 85 1.11 1.89 10.41
CA SER A 85 0.37 0.68 10.81
C SER A 85 -0.82 0.36 9.89
N ARG A 86 -1.66 1.36 9.60
CA ARG A 86 -2.83 1.20 8.72
C ARG A 86 -2.42 0.95 7.27
N SER A 87 -1.40 1.66 6.78
CA SER A 87 -0.92 1.52 5.40
C SER A 87 -0.28 0.15 5.14
N ARG A 88 0.42 -0.43 6.11
CA ARG A 88 0.89 -1.82 6.02
C ARG A 88 -0.26 -2.82 5.86
N GLN A 89 -1.35 -2.65 6.61
CA GLN A 89 -2.54 -3.51 6.49
C GLN A 89 -3.25 -3.29 5.14
N THR A 90 -3.34 -2.04 4.69
CA THR A 90 -3.83 -1.69 3.35
C THR A 90 -2.99 -2.41 2.30
N ALA A 91 -1.66 -2.32 2.35
CA ALA A 91 -0.78 -2.91 1.35
C ALA A 91 -1.03 -4.43 1.19
N LYS A 92 -1.17 -5.16 2.30
CA LYS A 92 -1.53 -6.59 2.28
C LYS A 92 -2.91 -6.84 1.65
N LYS A 93 -3.89 -5.98 1.92
CA LYS A 93 -5.22 -6.07 1.27
C LYS A 93 -5.12 -5.82 -0.23
N LEU A 94 -4.30 -4.86 -0.66
CA LEU A 94 -4.11 -4.56 -2.08
C LEU A 94 -3.42 -5.70 -2.82
N GLU A 95 -2.40 -6.30 -2.22
CA GLU A 95 -1.78 -7.50 -2.78
C GLU A 95 -2.82 -8.60 -2.99
N ALA A 96 -3.66 -8.87 -1.99
CA ALA A 96 -4.75 -9.85 -2.10
C ALA A 96 -5.82 -9.46 -3.14
N MET A 97 -5.98 -8.16 -3.43
CA MET A 97 -6.88 -7.65 -4.48
C MET A 97 -6.28 -7.74 -5.89
N GLY A 98 -5.02 -8.17 -6.02
CA GLY A 98 -4.31 -8.34 -7.28
C GLY A 98 -3.58 -7.10 -7.79
N PHE A 99 -3.24 -6.16 -6.91
CA PHE A 99 -2.32 -5.08 -7.27
C PHE A 99 -0.91 -5.64 -7.43
N THR A 100 -0.19 -5.22 -8.46
CA THR A 100 1.14 -5.75 -8.81
C THR A 100 2.29 -4.91 -8.25
N GLU A 101 2.05 -3.62 -8.01
CA GLU A 101 3.04 -2.69 -7.48
C GLU A 101 2.45 -1.83 -6.37
N ILE A 102 2.92 -2.05 -5.14
CA ILE A 102 2.42 -1.38 -3.94
C ILE A 102 3.60 -0.80 -3.17
N TYR A 103 3.56 0.50 -2.90
CA TYR A 103 4.58 1.23 -2.17
C TYR A 103 3.99 1.76 -0.85
N ASP A 104 4.51 1.29 0.28
CA ASP A 104 4.12 1.74 1.63
C ASP A 104 5.12 2.77 2.16
N LEU A 105 4.62 3.88 2.71
CA LEU A 105 5.46 4.88 3.36
C LEU A 105 5.87 4.42 4.76
N LYS A 106 7.17 4.17 4.96
CA LYS A 106 7.72 3.82 6.27
C LYS A 106 7.54 4.96 7.26
N GLY A 107 6.82 4.67 8.35
CA GLY A 107 6.56 5.63 9.42
C GLY A 107 5.39 6.60 9.14
N GLY A 108 4.74 6.49 7.97
CA GLY A 108 3.59 7.31 7.59
C GLY A 108 3.93 8.80 7.45
N ILE A 109 2.88 9.62 7.37
CA ILE A 109 3.01 11.08 7.17
C ILE A 109 3.75 11.79 8.32
N LEU A 110 3.87 11.17 9.50
CA LEU A 110 4.66 11.72 10.60
C LEU A 110 6.17 11.79 10.30
N ARG A 111 6.64 11.08 9.27
CA ARG A 111 8.04 11.08 8.84
C ARG A 111 8.25 11.62 7.42
N TYR A 112 7.18 12.13 6.79
CA TYR A 112 7.15 12.63 5.40
C TYR A 112 7.67 14.06 5.27
#